data_AF-A0A1A9X0E3-F1
#
_entry.id   AF-A0A1A9X0E3-F1
#
_cell.length_a   1.000
_cell.length_b   1.000
_cell.length_c   1.000
_cell.angle_alpha   90.00
_cell.angle_beta   90.00
_cell.angle_gamma   90.00
#
_symmetry.space_group_name_H-M   'P 1'
#
loop_
_entity.id
_entity.type
_entity.pdbx_description
1 polymer ?
#
loop_
_entity_poly.entity_id
_entity_poly.type
_entity_poly.pdbx_seq_one_letter_code
_entity_poly.pdbx_strand_id
1 'polypeptide(L)'
;MFILSFITTFCAFWTGISGCWKRSSGAVTATSILLLATCLLTAGAMGLWHTVEFFEKEKVVGEDYFQQWNTVLKDNTKITYDWSYIVAWIGVATSLLSAVLLSGAAVCLKNEREKEEQLNLQYLMPVYSQKQPPYPPYANYPQPQMYSGPYYHGSQYGPYNY
;
A
#
# COMPACT_ATOMS: atom_id res chain seq x y z
N MET A 1 -19.83 -13.08 -0.22
CA MET A 1 -18.49 -12.62 0.23
C MET A 1 -17.36 -13.41 -0.41
N PHE A 2 -17.34 -14.75 -0.39
CA PHE A 2 -16.27 -15.54 -1.03
C PHE A 2 -16.06 -15.25 -2.53
N ILE A 3 -17.13 -15.16 -3.32
CA ILE A 3 -17.03 -14.85 -4.76
C ILE A 3 -16.37 -13.48 -5.00
N LEU A 4 -16.79 -12.47 -4.23
CA LEU A 4 -16.19 -11.13 -4.31
C LEU A 4 -14.72 -11.18 -3.94
N SER A 5 -14.36 -11.88 -2.86
CA SER A 5 -12.95 -12.02 -2.47
C SER A 5 -12.10 -12.72 -3.53
N PHE A 6 -12.66 -13.69 -4.26
CA PHE A 6 -11.97 -14.36 -5.35
C PHE A 6 -11.70 -13.39 -6.52
N ILE A 7 -12.71 -12.61 -6.91
CA ILE A 7 -12.56 -11.58 -7.96
C ILE A 7 -11.54 -10.53 -7.54
N THR A 8 -11.62 -10.03 -6.30
CA THR A 8 -10.67 -9.04 -5.77
C THR A 8 -9.25 -9.59 -5.73
N THR A 9 -9.06 -10.88 -5.40
CA THR A 9 -7.76 -11.55 -5.44
C THR A 9 -7.21 -11.63 -6.85
N PHE A 10 -8.04 -11.96 -7.84
CA PHE A 10 -7.65 -11.99 -9.24
C PHE A 10 -7.23 -10.60 -9.76
N CYS A 11 -7.97 -9.56 -9.39
CA CYS A 11 -7.59 -8.17 -9.69
C CYS A 11 -6.29 -7.77 -8.99
N ALA A 12 -6.10 -8.16 -7.73
CA ALA A 12 -4.88 -7.90 -6.97
C ALA A 12 -3.66 -8.61 -7.62
N PHE A 13 -3.83 -9.84 -8.10
CA PHE A 13 -2.78 -10.58 -8.79
C PHE A 13 -2.30 -9.86 -10.05
N TRP A 14 -3.21 -9.44 -10.93
CA TRP A 14 -2.82 -8.72 -12.16
C TRP A 14 -2.28 -7.32 -11.90
N THR A 15 -2.83 -6.62 -10.91
CA THR A 15 -2.32 -5.31 -10.49
C THR A 15 -0.92 -5.44 -9.89
N GLY A 16 -0.67 -6.50 -9.12
CA GLY A 16 0.61 -6.80 -8.50
C GLY A 16 1.70 -7.11 -9.53
N ILE A 17 1.41 -7.99 -10.50
CA ILE A 17 2.34 -8.30 -11.60
C ILE A 17 2.70 -7.03 -12.38
N SER A 18 1.68 -6.25 -12.75
CA SER A 18 1.89 -4.99 -13.48
C SER A 18 2.68 -3.96 -12.66
N GLY A 19 2.43 -3.90 -11.35
CA GLY A 19 3.08 -2.97 -10.43
C GLY A 19 4.56 -3.30 -10.20
N CYS A 20 4.88 -4.58 -10.01
CA CYS A 20 6.25 -5.05 -9.90
C CYS A 20 7.04 -4.85 -11.20
N TRP A 21 6.45 -5.16 -12.37
CA TRP A 21 7.12 -5.03 -13.67
C TRP A 21 7.53 -3.58 -13.97
N LYS A 22 6.63 -2.62 -13.70
CA LYS A 22 6.91 -1.19 -13.96
C LYS A 22 7.58 -0.48 -12.78
N ARG A 23 7.92 -1.20 -11.70
CA ARG A 23 8.38 -0.64 -10.40
C ARG A 23 7.54 0.58 -9.97
N SER A 24 6.23 0.51 -10.16
CA SER A 24 5.34 1.64 -9.89
C SER A 24 4.85 1.60 -8.45
N SER A 25 5.27 2.58 -7.64
CA SER A 25 4.86 2.69 -6.23
C SER A 25 3.35 2.79 -6.06
N GLY A 26 2.65 3.46 -6.98
CA GLY A 26 1.19 3.56 -6.97
C GLY A 26 0.48 2.23 -7.21
N ALA A 27 0.94 1.44 -8.18
CA ALA A 27 0.35 0.12 -8.48
C ALA A 27 0.62 -0.91 -7.38
N VAL A 28 1.80 -0.86 -6.75
CA VAL A 28 2.12 -1.70 -5.59
C VAL A 28 1.24 -1.33 -4.39
N THR A 29 1.01 -0.04 -4.15
CA THR A 29 0.10 0.43 -3.09
C THR A 29 -1.34 -0.05 -3.35
N ALA A 30 -1.82 0.07 -4.58
CA ALA A 30 -3.15 -0.41 -4.96
C ALA A 30 -3.31 -1.92 -4.74
N THR A 31 -2.28 -2.70 -5.07
CA THR A 31 -2.26 -4.15 -4.84
C THR A 31 -2.38 -4.51 -3.36
N SER A 32 -1.67 -3.79 -2.49
CA SER A 32 -1.77 -3.99 -1.05
C SER A 32 -3.18 -3.71 -0.52
N ILE A 33 -3.81 -2.61 -0.96
CA ILE A 33 -5.18 -2.26 -0.57
C ILE A 33 -6.17 -3.34 -1.04
N LEU A 34 -6.02 -3.84 -2.27
CA LEU A 34 -6.86 -4.92 -2.78
C LEU A 34 -6.68 -6.22 -1.98
N LEU A 35 -5.46 -6.56 -1.57
CA LEU A 35 -5.21 -7.72 -0.71
C LEU A 35 -5.78 -7.56 0.71
N LEU A 36 -5.74 -6.35 1.28
CA LEU A 36 -6.45 -6.06 2.54
C LEU A 36 -7.96 -6.22 2.37
N ALA A 37 -8.54 -5.71 1.28
CA ALA A 37 -9.96 -5.88 0.99
C ALA A 37 -10.32 -7.36 0.84
N THR A 38 -9.51 -8.16 0.13
CA THR A 38 -9.66 -9.62 0.05
C THR A 38 -9.64 -10.26 1.44
N CYS A 39 -8.68 -9.91 2.28
CA CYS A 39 -8.57 -10.43 3.65
C CYS A 39 -9.82 -10.11 4.47
N LEU A 40 -10.34 -8.89 4.40
CA LEU A 40 -11.56 -8.50 5.13
C LEU A 40 -12.80 -9.22 4.60
N LEU A 41 -12.92 -9.40 3.28
CA LEU A 41 -14.05 -10.10 2.67
C LEU A 41 -14.05 -11.60 3.01
N THR A 42 -12.87 -12.25 3.01
CA THR A 42 -12.72 -13.67 3.37
C THR A 42 -12.92 -13.89 4.86
N ALA A 43 -12.32 -13.07 5.71
CA ALA A 43 -12.52 -13.12 7.16
C ALA A 43 -13.99 -12.86 7.52
N GLY A 44 -14.64 -11.89 6.87
CA GLY A 44 -16.07 -11.62 7.05
C GLY A 44 -16.94 -12.79 6.57
N ALA A 45 -16.58 -13.46 5.48
CA ALA A 45 -17.29 -14.64 5.01
C ALA A 45 -17.21 -15.80 6.03
N MET A 46 -16.02 -16.06 6.57
CA MET A 46 -15.82 -17.05 7.62
C MET A 46 -16.51 -16.67 8.93
N GLY A 47 -16.48 -15.40 9.31
CA GLY A 47 -17.19 -14.89 10.48
C GLY A 47 -18.69 -15.09 10.37
N LEU A 48 -19.28 -14.77 9.21
CA LEU A 48 -20.71 -15.01 8.96
C LEU A 48 -21.06 -16.50 8.98
N TRP A 49 -20.22 -17.35 8.37
CA TRP A 49 -20.40 -18.79 8.40
C TRP A 49 -20.43 -19.33 9.85
N HIS A 50 -19.42 -19.00 10.65
CA HIS A 50 -19.37 -19.38 12.06
C HIS A 50 -20.51 -18.79 12.88
N THR A 51 -20.96 -17.60 12.53
CA THR A 51 -22.12 -16.98 13.18
C THR A 51 -23.38 -17.79 12.92
N VAL A 52 -23.64 -18.22 11.68
CA VAL A 52 -24.79 -19.09 11.36
C VAL A 52 -24.72 -20.41 12.13
N GLU A 53 -23.54 -21.07 12.16
CA GLU A 53 -23.36 -22.31 12.94
C GLU A 53 -23.65 -22.09 14.44
N PHE A 54 -23.21 -20.95 14.99
CA PHE A 54 -23.46 -20.59 16.37
C PHE A 54 -24.94 -20.35 16.64
N PHE A 55 -25.62 -19.61 15.75
CA PHE A 55 -27.05 -19.34 15.89
C PHE A 55 -27.87 -20.64 15.84
N GLU A 56 -27.55 -21.54 14.93
CA GLU A 56 -28.24 -22.83 14.78
C GLU A 56 -28.05 -23.73 16.01
N LYS A 57 -26.87 -23.70 16.65
CA LYS A 57 -26.58 -24.55 17.81
C LYS A 57 -27.09 -23.99 19.13
N GLU A 58 -27.08 -22.67 19.31
CA GLU A 58 -27.28 -22.05 20.63
C GLU A 58 -28.49 -21.11 20.75
N LYS A 59 -29.04 -20.64 19.63
CA LYS A 59 -30.06 -19.57 19.63
C LYS A 59 -31.39 -20.00 19.02
N VAL A 60 -31.39 -20.90 18.04
CA VAL A 60 -32.63 -21.37 17.42
C VAL A 60 -33.25 -22.47 18.27
N VAL A 61 -34.49 -22.23 18.71
CA VAL A 61 -35.25 -23.14 19.57
C VAL A 61 -36.40 -23.72 18.75
N GLY A 62 -36.40 -25.04 18.59
CA GLY A 62 -37.47 -25.83 17.96
C GLY A 62 -37.08 -27.31 17.97
N GLU A 63 -38.07 -28.20 17.90
CA GLU A 63 -37.86 -29.65 18.13
C GLU A 63 -36.86 -30.25 17.13
N ASP A 64 -36.74 -29.65 15.95
CA ASP A 64 -35.82 -30.04 14.88
C ASP A 64 -34.38 -29.53 15.08
N TYR A 65 -34.14 -28.61 16.02
CA TYR A 65 -32.84 -27.94 16.18
C TYR A 65 -31.99 -28.53 17.30
N PHE A 66 -30.67 -28.44 17.13
CA PHE A 66 -29.67 -29.11 17.96
C PHE A 66 -29.87 -28.88 19.46
N GLN A 67 -30.33 -27.69 19.86
CA GLN A 67 -30.51 -27.34 21.26
C GLN A 67 -31.60 -28.18 21.96
N GLN A 68 -32.66 -28.57 21.26
CA GLN A 68 -33.77 -29.38 21.81
C GLN A 68 -33.66 -30.88 21.50
N TRP A 69 -32.64 -31.31 20.75
CA TRP A 69 -32.40 -32.74 20.50
C TRP A 69 -32.22 -33.53 21.80
N ASN A 70 -32.64 -34.80 21.74
CA ASN A 70 -32.42 -35.74 22.84
C ASN A 70 -30.91 -35.95 23.07
N THR A 71 -30.56 -36.41 24.27
CA THR A 71 -29.16 -36.61 24.67
C THR A 71 -28.44 -37.63 23.79
N VAL A 72 -29.14 -38.69 23.35
CA VAL A 72 -28.59 -39.73 22.48
C VAL A 72 -28.13 -39.17 21.13
N LEU A 73 -28.92 -38.30 20.51
CA LEU A 73 -28.61 -37.65 19.23
C LEU A 73 -27.44 -36.68 19.38
N LYS A 74 -27.40 -35.92 20.47
CA LYS A 74 -26.29 -35.01 20.77
C LYS A 74 -24.97 -35.76 20.96
N ASP A 75 -24.98 -36.85 21.71
CA ASP A 75 -23.78 -37.62 22.05
C ASP A 75 -23.22 -38.41 20.86
N ASN A 76 -24.07 -38.78 19.90
CA ASN A 76 -23.67 -39.52 18.70
C ASN A 76 -23.39 -38.65 17.47
N THR A 77 -23.72 -37.35 17.51
CA THR A 77 -23.43 -36.42 16.40
C THR A 77 -22.05 -35.80 16.57
N LYS A 78 -21.17 -36.00 15.58
CA LYS A 78 -19.86 -35.33 15.51
C LYS A 78 -19.82 -34.40 14.32
N ILE A 79 -19.47 -33.14 14.57
CA ILE A 79 -19.18 -32.16 13.52
C ILE A 79 -17.67 -32.08 13.41
N THR A 80 -17.16 -32.41 12.22
CA THR A 80 -15.73 -32.34 11.90
C THR A 80 -15.52 -31.36 10.75
N TYR A 81 -14.48 -30.53 10.87
CA TYR A 81 -14.09 -29.63 9.80
C TYR A 81 -13.10 -30.34 8.87
N ASP A 82 -13.38 -30.28 7.57
CA ASP A 82 -12.49 -30.82 6.55
C ASP A 82 -11.30 -29.91 6.25
N TRP A 83 -10.34 -30.45 5.49
CA TRP A 83 -9.13 -29.76 5.05
C TRP A 83 -9.34 -28.35 4.49
N SER A 84 -10.42 -28.13 3.75
CA SER A 84 -10.75 -26.84 3.14
C SER A 84 -10.89 -25.72 4.17
N TYR A 85 -11.31 -26.04 5.40
CA TYR A 85 -11.39 -25.09 6.51
C TYR A 85 -10.02 -24.54 6.89
N ILE A 86 -9.04 -25.44 7.02
CA ILE A 86 -7.66 -25.09 7.37
C ILE A 86 -7.04 -24.24 6.25
N VAL A 87 -7.24 -24.66 4.99
CA VAL A 87 -6.73 -23.94 3.81
C VAL A 87 -7.30 -22.52 3.74
N ALA A 88 -8.58 -22.34 4.08
CA ALA A 88 -9.19 -21.02 4.06
C ALA A 88 -8.56 -20.07 5.08
N TRP A 89 -8.32 -20.51 6.31
CA TRP A 89 -7.64 -19.69 7.33
C TRP A 89 -6.19 -19.37 6.94
N ILE A 90 -5.48 -20.32 6.33
CA ILE A 90 -4.15 -20.07 5.77
C ILE A 90 -4.23 -19.01 4.66
N GLY A 91 -5.25 -19.04 3.80
CA GLY A 91 -5.50 -18.02 2.79
C GLY A 91 -5.72 -16.62 3.39
N VAL A 92 -6.49 -16.53 4.48
CA VAL A 92 -6.67 -15.26 5.22
C VAL A 92 -5.34 -14.76 5.79
N ALA A 93 -4.57 -15.64 6.46
CA ALA A 93 -3.29 -15.24 7.05
C ALA A 93 -2.24 -14.82 6.00
N THR A 94 -2.15 -15.56 4.90
CA THR A 94 -1.18 -15.26 3.84
C THR A 94 -1.55 -14.00 3.05
N SER A 95 -2.84 -13.72 2.83
CA SER A 95 -3.29 -12.46 2.22
C SER A 95 -2.98 -11.24 3.11
N LEU A 96 -3.18 -11.35 4.42
CA LEU A 96 -2.82 -10.31 5.39
C LEU A 96 -1.30 -10.06 5.39
N LEU A 97 -0.51 -11.13 5.48
CA LEU A 97 0.96 -11.03 5.46
C LEU A 97 1.45 -10.35 4.18
N SER A 98 0.90 -10.76 3.03
CA SER A 98 1.26 -10.20 1.72
C SER A 98 0.93 -8.71 1.64
N ALA A 99 -0.23 -8.30 2.16
CA ALA A 99 -0.61 -6.89 2.20
C ALA A 99 0.34 -6.06 3.07
N VAL A 100 0.74 -6.57 4.24
CA VAL A 100 1.71 -5.87 5.12
C VAL A 100 3.06 -5.70 4.42
N LEU A 101 3.57 -6.76 3.81
CA LEU A 101 4.85 -6.73 3.10
C LEU A 101 4.82 -5.78 1.89
N LEU A 102 3.76 -5.81 1.08
CA LEU A 102 3.61 -4.93 -0.07
C LEU A 102 3.39 -3.46 0.32
N SER A 103 2.69 -3.20 1.43
CA SER A 103 2.62 -1.86 2.02
C SER A 103 4.01 -1.33 2.40
N GLY A 104 4.83 -2.17 3.06
CA GLY A 104 6.20 -1.81 3.40
C GLY A 104 7.04 -1.50 2.16
N ALA A 105 6.99 -2.38 1.16
CA ALA A 105 7.68 -2.18 -0.12
C ALA A 105 7.22 -0.90 -0.83
N ALA A 106 5.92 -0.61 -0.83
CA ALA A 106 5.38 0.62 -1.40
C ALA A 106 5.94 1.88 -0.72
N VAL A 107 6.03 1.90 0.61
CA VAL A 107 6.60 3.03 1.35
C VAL A 107 8.08 3.23 1.01
N CYS A 108 8.86 2.15 0.94
CA CYS A 108 10.27 2.22 0.53
C CYS A 108 10.42 2.81 -0.88
N LEU A 109 9.64 2.32 -1.85
CA LEU A 109 9.67 2.81 -3.23
C LEU A 109 9.23 4.27 -3.36
N LYS A 110 8.24 4.71 -2.57
CA LYS A 110 7.84 6.12 -2.54
C LYS A 110 8.95 7.00 -1.98
N ASN A 111 9.59 6.58 -0.89
CA ASN A 111 10.68 7.33 -0.27
C ASN A 111 11.91 7.43 -1.20
N GLU A 112 12.25 6.37 -1.93
CA GLU A 112 13.30 6.42 -2.97
C GLU A 112 12.95 7.43 -4.06
N ARG A 113 11.73 7.38 -4.60
CA ARG A 113 11.27 8.30 -5.64
C ARG A 113 11.23 9.76 -5.17
N GLU A 114 10.75 10.01 -3.95
CA GLU A 114 10.72 11.36 -3.36
C GLU A 114 12.13 11.93 -3.19
N LYS A 115 13.12 11.09 -2.83
CA LYS A 115 14.54 11.50 -2.81
C LYS A 115 15.07 11.84 -4.19
N GLU A 116 14.75 11.05 -5.21
CA GLU A 116 15.13 11.34 -6.61
C GLU A 116 14.50 12.64 -7.11
N GLU A 117 13.22 12.87 -6.81
CA GLU A 117 12.52 14.10 -7.17
C GLU A 117 13.10 15.33 -6.44
N GLN A 118 13.48 15.21 -5.16
CA GLN A 118 14.16 16.28 -4.42
C GLN A 118 15.54 16.62 -5.01
N LEU A 119 16.34 15.61 -5.37
CA LEU A 119 17.62 15.81 -6.04
C LEU A 119 17.43 16.48 -7.41
N ASN A 120 16.46 16.03 -8.21
CA ASN A 120 16.17 16.63 -9.51
C ASN A 120 15.65 18.08 -9.40
N LEU A 121 14.80 18.38 -8.41
CA LEU A 121 14.33 19.74 -8.16
C LEU A 121 15.47 20.70 -7.75
N GLN A 122 16.53 20.19 -7.13
CA GLN A 122 17.74 20.98 -6.86
C GLN A 122 18.49 21.35 -8.16
N TYR A 123 18.41 20.53 -9.20
CA TYR A 123 18.93 20.85 -10.54
C TYR A 123 17.99 21.77 -11.36
N LEU A 124 16.70 21.81 -11.02
CA LEU A 124 15.69 22.70 -11.64
C LEU A 124 15.52 24.04 -10.92
N MET A 125 16.18 24.26 -9.77
CA MET A 125 16.29 25.58 -9.15
C MET A 125 16.89 26.56 -10.16
N PRO A 126 16.33 27.77 -10.35
CA PRO A 126 16.80 28.67 -11.40
C PRO A 126 18.24 29.11 -11.12
N VAL A 127 19.21 28.44 -11.75
CA VAL A 127 20.55 28.96 -12.03
C VAL A 127 20.45 29.96 -13.20
N TYR A 128 19.45 30.82 -13.15
CA TYR A 128 19.40 32.06 -13.89
C TYR A 128 18.90 33.11 -12.92
N SER A 129 19.77 34.05 -12.59
CA SER A 129 19.38 35.41 -12.20
C SER A 129 18.14 35.77 -12.99
N GLN A 130 17.00 35.96 -12.32
CA GLN A 130 15.82 36.57 -12.90
C GLN A 130 16.29 37.86 -13.57
N LYS A 131 16.42 37.85 -14.91
CA LYS A 131 16.70 39.06 -15.68
C LYS A 131 15.43 39.90 -15.63
N GLN A 132 15.23 40.59 -14.51
CA GLN A 132 14.43 41.80 -14.52
C GLN A 132 15.06 42.73 -15.57
N PRO A 133 14.27 43.31 -16.48
CA PRO A 133 14.78 44.22 -17.51
C PRO A 133 15.53 45.39 -16.85
N PRO A 134 16.60 45.91 -17.48
CA PRO A 134 17.44 46.94 -16.89
C PRO A 134 16.62 48.22 -16.71
N TYR A 135 16.33 48.60 -15.47
CA TYR A 135 15.85 49.95 -15.19
C TYR A 135 16.99 50.95 -15.40
N PRO A 136 16.75 52.10 -16.06
CA PRO A 136 17.78 53.01 -16.54
C PRO A 136 18.54 53.73 -15.40
N PRO A 137 19.78 54.18 -15.66
CA PRO A 137 20.70 54.64 -14.62
C PRO A 137 20.49 56.13 -14.35
N TYR A 138 19.61 56.50 -13.41
CA TYR A 138 19.60 57.85 -12.84
C TYR A 138 18.97 57.84 -11.45
N ALA A 139 19.79 57.69 -10.40
CA ALA A 139 19.50 58.22 -9.07
C ALA A 139 20.75 58.13 -8.20
N ASN A 140 21.36 59.30 -8.04
CA ASN A 140 22.52 59.61 -7.21
C ASN A 140 22.15 59.47 -5.72
N TYR A 141 22.41 58.33 -5.06
CA TYR A 141 22.37 58.21 -3.59
C TYR A 141 23.42 57.22 -3.05
N PRO A 142 24.00 57.48 -1.86
CA PRO A 142 25.26 56.90 -1.42
C PRO A 142 25.12 55.44 -0.98
N GLN A 143 26.07 54.61 -1.42
CA GLN A 143 26.21 53.20 -1.08
C GLN A 143 26.72 53.01 0.37
N PRO A 144 26.00 52.30 1.26
CA PRO A 144 26.59 51.72 2.46
C PRO A 144 27.26 50.38 2.12
N GLN A 145 28.51 50.25 2.54
CA GLN A 145 29.45 49.19 2.20
C GLN A 145 28.88 47.77 2.41
N MET A 146 28.86 46.96 1.34
CA MET A 146 28.61 45.53 1.43
C MET A 146 29.91 44.77 1.70
N TYR A 147 29.87 44.06 2.82
CA TYR A 147 30.80 43.08 3.37
C TYR A 147 31.41 42.14 2.31
N SER A 148 32.73 42.01 2.32
CA SER A 148 33.51 41.15 1.42
C SER A 148 33.41 39.67 1.82
N GLY A 149 32.67 38.87 1.04
CA GLY A 149 32.65 37.41 1.12
C GLY A 149 33.65 36.74 0.15
N PRO A 150 34.14 35.52 0.43
CA PRO A 150 35.43 35.04 -0.04
C PRO A 150 35.43 34.48 -1.47
N TYR A 151 36.52 34.79 -2.17
CA TYR A 151 36.99 34.28 -3.46
C TYR A 151 36.66 32.80 -3.73
N TYR A 152 35.84 32.57 -4.76
CA TYR A 152 35.70 31.25 -5.37
C TYR A 152 36.76 31.07 -6.46
N HIS A 153 37.70 30.16 -6.22
CA HIS A 153 38.78 29.76 -7.12
C HIS A 153 38.20 28.98 -8.31
N GLY A 154 38.45 29.46 -9.53
CA GLY A 154 38.08 28.76 -10.76
C GLY A 154 38.88 27.47 -10.91
N SER A 155 38.19 26.37 -11.20
CA SER A 155 38.82 25.12 -11.66
C SER A 155 38.36 24.83 -13.08
N GLN A 156 39.26 25.16 -13.99
CA GLN A 156 39.33 24.83 -15.40
C GLN A 156 39.29 23.30 -15.58
N TYR A 157 38.25 22.76 -16.20
CA TYR A 157 38.25 21.42 -16.78
C TYR A 157 37.80 21.50 -18.24
N GLY A 158 38.73 21.14 -19.13
CA GLY A 158 38.59 21.18 -20.57
C GLY A 158 37.76 20.04 -21.15
N PRO A 159 37.49 20.08 -22.48
CA PRO A 159 36.53 19.21 -23.12
C PRO A 159 37.19 17.92 -23.60
N TYR A 160 36.59 16.77 -23.29
CA TYR A 160 36.84 15.55 -24.05
C TYR A 160 35.52 14.92 -24.50
N ASN A 161 35.37 14.93 -25.83
CA ASN A 161 34.54 14.01 -26.59
C ASN A 161 35.27 12.66 -26.64
N TYR A 162 34.61 11.59 -26.19
CA TYR A 162 34.35 10.35 -26.94
C TYR A 162 33.37 9.48 -26.15
#